data_AF-A0A941FJR9-F1
#
_entry.id   AF-A0A941FJR9-F1
#
_cell.length_a   1.000
_cell.length_b   1.000
_cell.length_c   1.000
_cell.angle_alpha   90.00
_cell.angle_beta   90.00
_cell.angle_gamma   90.00
#
_symmetry.space_group_name_H-M   'P 1'
#
loop_
_entity.id
_entity.type
_entity.pdbx_description
1 polymer ?
#
loop_
_entity_poly.entity_id
_entity_poly.type
_entity_poly.pdbx_seq_one_letter_code
_entity_poly.pdbx_strand_id
1 'polypeptide(L)'
;MKLPKIAVIGSKTEAALKRHGYKADFVPAQFVAEGFVAEFNTLLDPGARVLLAKGNLARAVIAEAINEAGAICDEVIIYHTVLPRSSEKLVQLIKNHEIDIMTFTSSSTVNHFYRS
;
A
#
# COMPACT_ATOMS: atom_id res chain seq x y z
N MET A 1 11.30 -21.86 15.11
CA MET A 1 10.98 -21.53 13.71
C MET A 1 11.43 -20.09 13.47
N LYS A 2 12.31 -19.83 12.48
CA LYS A 2 12.79 -18.47 12.19
C LYS A 2 11.76 -17.81 11.25
N LEU A 3 11.37 -16.57 11.54
CA LEU A 3 10.50 -15.82 10.64
C LEU A 3 11.20 -15.57 9.30
N PRO A 4 10.43 -15.50 8.19
CA PRO A 4 10.95 -14.99 6.93
C PRO A 4 11.51 -13.57 7.11
N LYS A 5 12.42 -13.16 6.22
CA LYS A 5 12.89 -11.77 6.17
C LYS A 5 11.71 -10.85 5.85
N ILE A 6 11.66 -9.67 6.47
CA ILE A 6 10.55 -8.73 6.35
C ILE A 6 11.02 -7.46 5.65
N ALA A 7 10.36 -7.10 4.56
CA ALA A 7 10.54 -5.83 3.86
C ALA A 7 9.33 -4.92 4.11
N VAL A 8 9.56 -3.61 4.24
CA VAL A 8 8.50 -2.60 4.37
C VAL A 8 8.78 -1.41 3.46
N ILE A 9 7.73 -0.81 2.89
CA ILE A 9 7.88 0.31 1.94
C ILE A 9 8.01 1.66 2.64
N GLY A 10 7.26 1.88 3.72
CA GLY A 10 7.14 3.20 4.34
C GLY A 10 7.46 3.19 5.84
N SER A 11 7.99 4.32 6.32
CA SER A 11 8.37 4.52 7.73
C SER A 11 7.23 4.29 8.74
N LYS A 12 5.98 4.57 8.37
CA LYS A 12 4.81 4.27 9.21
C LYS A 12 4.62 2.76 9.43
N THR A 13 4.85 1.97 8.39
CA THR A 13 4.76 0.50 8.44
C THR A 13 5.93 -0.06 9.23
N GLU A 14 7.15 0.47 9.04
CA GLU A 14 8.33 0.11 9.84
C GLU A 14 8.10 0.36 11.33
N ALA A 15 7.59 1.55 11.68
CA ALA A 15 7.27 1.89 13.06
C ALA A 15 6.20 0.97 13.66
N ALA A 16 5.19 0.60 12.87
CA ALA A 16 4.18 -0.37 13.30
C ALA A 16 4.79 -1.76 13.56
N LEU A 17 5.62 -2.24 12.65
CA LEU A 17 6.35 -3.51 12.78
C LEU A 17 7.20 -3.53 14.06
N LYS A 18 7.91 -2.44 14.34
CA LYS A 18 8.72 -2.26 15.56
C LYS A 18 7.90 -2.30 16.85
N ARG A 19 6.70 -1.70 16.86
CA ARG A 19 5.79 -1.78 18.02
C ARG A 19 5.35 -3.21 18.33
N HIS A 20 5.29 -4.07 17.31
CA HIS A 20 4.97 -5.48 17.46
C HIS A 20 6.20 -6.36 17.77
N GLY A 21 7.37 -5.77 18.02
CA GLY A 21 8.60 -6.49 18.39
C GLY A 21 9.40 -7.04 17.21
N TYR A 22 9.07 -6.66 15.98
CA TYR A 22 9.75 -7.10 14.78
C TYR A 22 10.63 -6.00 14.18
N LYS A 23 11.70 -6.39 13.49
CA LYS A 23 12.57 -5.47 12.75
C LYS A 23 12.44 -5.77 11.25
N ALA A 24 12.36 -4.72 10.44
CA ALA A 24 12.46 -4.87 8.99
C ALA A 24 13.91 -5.18 8.60
N ASP A 25 14.09 -6.18 7.74
CA ASP A 25 15.37 -6.51 7.11
C ASP A 25 15.68 -5.59 5.93
N PHE A 26 14.65 -4.97 5.35
CA PHE A 26 14.78 -4.03 4.25
C PHE A 26 13.74 -2.90 4.33
N VAL A 27 14.23 -1.68 4.10
CA VAL A 27 13.43 -0.45 3.94
C VAL A 27 14.07 0.32 2.77
N PRO A 28 13.31 0.70 1.73
CA PRO A 28 13.88 1.40 0.58
C PRO A 28 14.25 2.83 0.94
N ALA A 29 15.18 3.45 0.18
CA ALA A 29 15.50 4.86 0.34
C ALA A 29 14.32 5.77 -0.07
N GLN A 30 13.52 5.33 -1.05
CA GLN A 30 12.32 6.04 -1.50
C GLN A 30 11.05 5.25 -1.18
N PHE A 31 10.07 5.90 -0.56
CA PHE A 31 8.80 5.29 -0.13
C PHE A 31 7.76 5.20 -1.27
N VAL A 32 8.20 4.82 -2.47
CA VAL A 32 7.37 4.62 -3.66
C VAL A 32 7.62 3.23 -4.25
N ALA A 33 6.65 2.68 -4.98
CA ALA A 33 6.72 1.31 -5.49
C ALA A 33 7.92 1.09 -6.42
N GLU A 34 8.17 2.07 -7.30
CA GLU A 34 9.25 2.04 -8.29
C GLU A 34 10.63 2.07 -7.61
N GLY A 35 10.81 2.92 -6.59
CA GLY A 35 12.04 2.96 -5.80
C GLY A 35 12.24 1.70 -4.97
N PHE A 36 11.15 1.14 -4.41
CA PHE A 36 11.20 -0.12 -3.68
C PHE A 36 11.72 -1.27 -4.54
N VAL A 37 11.16 -1.48 -5.73
CA VAL A 37 11.55 -2.63 -6.58
C VAL A 37 12.95 -2.47 -7.15
N ALA A 38 13.38 -1.24 -7.45
CA ALA A 38 14.71 -0.95 -7.96
C ALA A 38 15.81 -1.39 -6.97
N GLU A 39 15.59 -1.18 -5.68
CA GLU A 39 16.52 -1.60 -4.62
C GLU A 39 16.29 -3.06 -4.22
N PHE A 40 15.03 -3.46 -3.99
CA PHE A 40 14.68 -4.77 -3.44
C PHE A 40 15.03 -5.92 -4.39
N ASN A 41 14.83 -5.76 -5.70
CA ASN A 41 15.13 -6.82 -6.67
C ASN A 41 16.62 -7.18 -6.71
N THR A 42 17.51 -6.25 -6.37
CA THR A 42 18.96 -6.53 -6.29
C THR A 42 19.34 -7.47 -5.15
N LEU A 43 18.42 -7.67 -4.20
CA LEU A 43 18.60 -8.52 -3.02
C LEU A 43 17.96 -9.90 -3.18
N LEU A 44 17.23 -10.13 -4.28
CA LEU A 44 16.52 -11.38 -4.52
C LEU A 44 17.36 -12.31 -5.42
N ASP A 45 17.49 -13.55 -4.99
CA ASP A 45 17.99 -14.61 -5.84
C ASP A 45 16.92 -15.04 -6.85
N PRO A 46 17.30 -15.48 -8.06
CA PRO A 46 16.36 -16.10 -8.99
C PRO A 46 15.61 -17.27 -8.34
N GLY A 47 14.29 -17.30 -8.50
CA GLY A 47 13.40 -18.30 -7.88
C GLY A 47 13.06 -18.03 -6.40
N ALA A 48 13.54 -16.92 -5.80
CA ALA A 48 13.13 -16.53 -4.46
C ALA A 48 11.62 -16.33 -4.38
N ARG A 49 11.01 -16.70 -3.24
CA ARG A 49 9.57 -16.55 -3.00
C ARG A 49 9.30 -15.37 -2.08
N VAL A 50 8.41 -14.49 -2.51
CA VAL A 50 8.00 -13.29 -1.78
C VAL A 50 6.48 -13.33 -1.58
N LEU A 51 6.02 -13.03 -0.36
CA LEU A 51 4.60 -12.83 -0.09
C LEU A 51 4.35 -11.32 0.11
N LEU A 52 3.55 -10.74 -0.77
CA LEU A 52 3.16 -9.33 -0.71
C LEU A 52 1.79 -9.17 -0.04
N ALA A 53 1.78 -8.74 1.23
CA ALA A 53 0.56 -8.36 1.93
C ALA A 53 0.17 -6.91 1.60
N LYS A 54 -1.00 -6.71 0.98
CA LYS A 54 -1.45 -5.40 0.51
C LYS A 54 -2.94 -5.15 0.73
N GLY A 55 -3.36 -3.90 0.58
CA GLY A 55 -4.77 -3.54 0.49
C GLY A 55 -5.35 -3.77 -0.90
N ASN A 56 -6.67 -3.91 -1.01
CA ASN A 56 -7.35 -4.19 -2.29
C ASN A 56 -7.13 -3.13 -3.38
N LEU A 57 -6.78 -1.90 -3.03
CA LEU A 57 -6.52 -0.81 -4.00
C LEU A 57 -5.05 -0.69 -4.41
N ALA A 58 -4.16 -1.50 -3.84
CA ALA A 58 -2.74 -1.43 -4.18
C ALA A 58 -2.49 -1.95 -5.61
N ARG A 59 -1.70 -1.21 -6.38
CA ARG A 59 -1.30 -1.56 -7.75
C ARG A 59 -0.51 -2.88 -7.78
N ALA A 60 -0.46 -3.52 -8.94
CA ALA A 60 0.28 -4.77 -9.16
C ALA A 60 1.79 -4.57 -9.41
N VAL A 61 2.24 -3.32 -9.60
CA VAL A 61 3.63 -2.94 -9.97
C VAL A 61 4.71 -3.69 -9.20
N ILE A 62 4.56 -3.87 -7.88
CA ILE A 62 5.57 -4.53 -7.06
C ILE A 62 5.64 -6.02 -7.39
N ALA A 63 4.50 -6.70 -7.47
CA ALA A 63 4.45 -8.12 -7.77
C ALA A 63 4.92 -8.41 -9.21
N GLU A 64 4.49 -7.58 -10.17
CA GLU A 64 4.92 -7.64 -11.57
C GLU A 64 6.44 -7.51 -11.68
N ALA A 65 7.03 -6.46 -11.09
CA ALA A 65 8.47 -6.23 -11.16
C ALA A 65 9.31 -7.32 -10.45
N ILE A 66 8.82 -7.91 -9.36
CA ILE A 66 9.50 -9.04 -8.69
C ILE A 66 9.45 -10.29 -9.58
N ASN A 67 8.31 -10.56 -10.21
CA ASN A 67 8.16 -11.69 -11.14
C ASN A 67 9.03 -11.53 -12.39
N GLU A 68 9.09 -10.32 -12.96
CA GLU A 68 9.96 -9.99 -14.11
C GLU A 68 11.45 -10.13 -13.78
N ALA A 69 11.85 -9.91 -12.53
CA ALA A 69 13.21 -10.14 -12.05
C ALA A 69 13.54 -11.64 -11.83
N GLY A 70 12.61 -12.56 -12.11
CA GLY A 70 12.81 -13.99 -12.01
C GLY A 70 12.56 -14.59 -10.62
N ALA A 71 12.03 -13.79 -9.68
CA ALA A 71 11.50 -14.28 -8.41
C ALA A 71 10.01 -14.63 -8.55
N ILE A 72 9.39 -15.15 -7.49
CA ILE A 72 7.98 -15.54 -7.43
C ILE A 72 7.30 -14.69 -6.36
N CYS A 73 6.38 -13.83 -6.75
CA CYS A 73 5.60 -12.99 -5.85
C CYS A 73 4.14 -13.49 -5.74
N ASP A 74 3.78 -14.01 -4.57
CA ASP A 74 2.39 -14.31 -4.20
C ASP A 74 1.76 -13.07 -3.52
N GLU A 75 0.54 -12.70 -3.89
CA GLU A 75 -0.15 -11.54 -3.31
C GLU A 75 -1.28 -11.97 -2.37
N VAL A 76 -1.43 -11.25 -1.25
CA VAL A 76 -2.55 -11.43 -0.31
C VAL A 76 -3.19 -10.09 0.05
N ILE A 77 -4.51 -10.01 -0.13
CA ILE A 77 -5.30 -8.84 0.27
C ILE A 77 -5.65 -8.98 1.76
N ILE A 78 -5.08 -8.11 2.59
CA ILE A 78 -5.26 -8.16 4.05
C ILE A 78 -6.27 -7.13 4.59
N TYR A 79 -6.69 -6.16 3.76
CA TYR A 79 -7.76 -5.22 4.11
C TYR A 79 -8.42 -4.64 2.86
N HIS A 80 -9.66 -4.16 3.04
CA HIS A 80 -10.43 -3.47 2.01
C HIS A 80 -10.61 -1.99 2.37
N THR A 81 -10.28 -1.12 1.43
CA THR A 81 -10.69 0.28 1.49
C THR A 81 -12.14 0.36 1.06
N VAL A 82 -13.02 0.80 1.95
CA VAL A 82 -14.46 0.94 1.71
C VAL A 82 -14.88 2.39 1.85
N LEU A 83 -15.95 2.77 1.15
CA LEU A 83 -16.63 4.05 1.36
C LEU A 83 -17.29 4.05 2.75
N PRO A 84 -17.02 5.03 3.61
CA PRO A 84 -17.71 5.15 4.89
C PRO A 84 -19.18 5.51 4.68
N ARG A 85 -20.07 4.88 5.47
CA ARG A 85 -21.54 5.12 5.40
C ARG A 85 -21.95 6.57 5.67
N SER A 86 -21.09 7.38 6.27
CA SER A 86 -21.33 8.79 6.59
C SER A 86 -21.20 9.74 5.38
N SER A 87 -21.01 9.22 4.17
CA SER A 87 -20.93 10.04 2.94
C SER A 87 -22.22 10.81 2.65
N GLU A 88 -23.37 10.36 3.14
CA GLU A 88 -24.66 11.03 2.94
C GLU A 88 -24.69 12.47 3.50
N LYS A 89 -24.06 12.69 4.66
CA LYS A 89 -23.97 14.03 5.26
C LYS A 89 -23.11 14.97 4.41
N LEU A 90 -22.03 14.46 3.81
CA LEU A 90 -21.18 15.24 2.91
C LEU A 90 -21.98 15.66 1.67
N VAL A 91 -22.77 14.75 1.10
CA VAL A 91 -23.64 15.06 -0.06
C VAL A 91 -24.64 16.16 0.28
N GLN A 92 -25.25 16.13 1.47
CA GLN A 92 -26.17 17.19 1.89
C GLN A 92 -25.48 18.55 2.03
N LEU A 93 -24.32 18.61 2.68
CA LEU A 93 -23.55 19.85 2.83
C LEU A 93 -23.16 20.46 1.47
N ILE A 94 -22.82 19.62 0.48
CA ILE A 94 -22.52 20.08 -0.88
C ILE A 94 -23.77 20.62 -1.57
N LYS A 95 -24.89 19.89 -1.51
CA LYS A 95 -26.16 20.32 -2.13
C LYS A 95 -26.68 21.64 -1.55
N ASN A 96 -26.44 21.87 -0.28
CA ASN A 96 -26.85 23.08 0.41
C ASN A 96 -25.85 24.24 0.23
N HIS A 97 -24.78 24.06 -0.55
CA HIS A 97 -23.70 25.04 -0.71
C HIS A 97 -23.03 25.45 0.62
N GLU A 98 -22.95 24.53 1.58
CA GLU A 98 -22.35 24.73 2.91
C GLU A 98 -20.84 24.40 2.95
N ILE A 99 -20.22 24.16 1.78
CA ILE A 99 -18.80 23.84 1.65
C ILE A 99 -18.16 24.73 0.59
N ASP A 100 -17.21 25.58 1.02
CA ASP A 100 -16.43 26.43 0.12
C ASP A 100 -15.16 25.74 -0.41
N ILE A 101 -14.57 24.82 0.38
CA ILE A 101 -13.29 24.16 0.07
C ILE A 101 -13.34 22.68 0.43
N MET A 102 -12.82 21.83 -0.46
CA MET A 102 -12.63 20.40 -0.24
C MET A 102 -11.19 19.98 -0.51
N THR A 103 -10.61 19.14 0.36
CA THR A 103 -9.23 18.63 0.22
C THR A 103 -9.22 17.11 0.13
N PHE A 104 -8.40 16.58 -0.77
CA PHE A 104 -8.22 15.14 -0.99
C PHE A 104 -6.81 14.72 -0.59
N THR A 105 -6.70 13.61 0.14
CA THR A 105 -5.41 13.09 0.65
C THR A 105 -4.91 11.87 -0.13
N SER A 106 -5.71 11.38 -1.08
CA SER A 106 -5.33 10.31 -2.01
C SER A 106 -6.22 10.29 -3.25
N SER A 107 -5.74 9.71 -4.35
CA SER A 107 -6.55 9.54 -5.57
C SER A 107 -7.81 8.68 -5.33
N SER A 108 -7.77 7.75 -4.37
CA SER A 108 -8.95 6.96 -4.00
C SER A 108 -10.07 7.81 -3.39
N THR A 109 -9.73 8.86 -2.65
CA THR A 109 -10.76 9.78 -2.10
C THR A 109 -11.48 10.58 -3.18
N VAL A 110 -10.79 10.92 -4.28
CA VAL A 110 -11.41 11.58 -5.45
C VAL A 110 -12.34 10.61 -6.20
N ASN A 111 -11.89 9.38 -6.46
CA ASN A 111 -12.72 8.38 -7.14
C ASN A 111 -13.98 8.03 -6.34
N HIS A 112 -13.85 7.97 -5.02
CA HIS A 112 -14.98 7.79 -4.12
C HIS A 112 -15.97 8.96 -4.22
N PHE A 113 -15.47 10.19 -4.21
CA PHE A 113 -16.28 11.39 -4.36
C PHE A 113 -17.08 11.45 -5.67
N TYR A 114 -16.46 11.07 -6.81
CA TYR A 114 -17.15 11.09 -8.11
C TYR A 114 -18.27 10.05 -8.23
N ARG A 115 -18.24 8.98 -7.42
CA ARG A 115 -19.22 7.88 -7.47
C ARG A 115 -20.36 8.03 -6.46
N SER A 116 -20.21 8.92 -5.48
CA SER A 116 -21.21 9.29 -4.48
C SER A 116 -22.14 10.39 -4.97
#